data_AF-A0A3R7LCG3-F1
#
_entry.id   AF-A0A3R7LCG3-F1
#
_cell.length_a   1.000
_cell.length_b   1.000
_cell.length_c   1.000
_cell.angle_alpha   90.00
_cell.angle_beta   90.00
_cell.angle_gamma   90.00
#
_symmetry.space_group_name_H-M   'P 1'
#
loop_
_entity.id
_entity.type
_entity.pdbx_description
1 polymer ?
#
loop_
_entity_poly.entity_id
_entity_poly.type
_entity_poly.pdbx_seq_one_letter_code
_entity_poly.pdbx_strand_id
1 'polypeptide(L)'
;MYGLCRVRLAAAAFGDFSSAAFTGDDGGEHASRASTRAQHVADATDTDSASTARSRPTIDTYRSMSAAELETLLRTREQQVQQLRAVYENFHYEVDKRFRTMVFDYHEKAMNLSQVHGKMQLGSLQISREALVKLREQQEMYSRDHRLLVTVCTVFTFAFWVWVRRHYVRREDLFGDESQMRIPGNQRSVTGVGSYNENVFGSAKRSARNLETSWEREVRERRERQEREEKQ
;
A
#
# COMPACT_ATOMS: atom_id res chain seq x y z
N MET A 1 -4.60 40.87 -18.47
CA MET A 1 -3.62 40.03 -19.19
C MET A 1 -3.89 38.57 -18.83
N TYR A 2 -4.58 37.84 -19.70
CA TYR A 2 -4.94 36.44 -19.48
C TYR A 2 -3.84 35.54 -20.05
N GLY A 3 -3.14 34.81 -19.17
CA GLY A 3 -2.10 33.86 -19.55
C GLY A 3 -2.71 32.55 -20.04
N LEU A 4 -2.46 32.23 -21.31
CA LEU A 4 -2.83 30.96 -21.95
C LEU A 4 -2.12 29.77 -21.28
N CYS A 5 -2.89 28.92 -20.60
CA CYS A 5 -2.46 27.57 -20.22
C CYS A 5 -2.34 26.70 -21.49
N ARG A 6 -1.11 26.44 -21.94
CA ARG A 6 -0.81 25.39 -22.92
C ARG A 6 -0.94 24.02 -22.25
N VAL A 7 -2.02 23.31 -22.57
CA VAL A 7 -2.17 21.87 -22.33
C VAL A 7 -1.12 21.14 -23.17
N ARG A 8 -0.09 20.57 -22.53
CA ARG A 8 0.79 19.59 -23.17
C ARG A 8 0.05 18.25 -23.18
N LEU A 9 -0.42 17.85 -24.35
CA LEU A 9 -0.83 16.48 -24.64
C LEU A 9 0.44 15.61 -24.54
N ALA A 10 0.57 14.84 -23.47
CA ALA A 10 1.55 13.76 -23.41
C ALA A 10 1.08 12.67 -24.37
N ALA A 11 1.71 12.58 -25.54
CA ALA A 11 1.66 11.38 -26.35
C ALA A 11 2.24 10.25 -25.50
N ALA A 12 1.36 9.41 -24.95
CA ALA A 12 1.76 8.14 -24.37
C ALA A 12 2.36 7.32 -25.52
N ALA A 13 3.69 7.32 -25.59
CA ALA A 13 4.42 6.32 -26.33
C ALA A 13 3.92 4.95 -25.87
N PHE A 14 3.47 4.14 -26.83
CA PHE A 14 3.23 2.71 -26.66
C PHE A 14 4.56 1.98 -26.43
N GLY A 15 5.26 2.35 -25.35
CA GLY A 15 6.52 1.78 -24.92
C GLY A 15 6.24 0.54 -24.08
N ASP A 16 6.58 -0.61 -24.66
CA ASP A 16 6.86 -1.89 -24.01
C ASP A 16 5.84 -2.37 -22.99
N PHE A 17 4.74 -2.92 -23.52
CA PHE A 17 4.04 -4.00 -22.82
C PHE A 17 4.99 -5.20 -22.71
N SER A 18 5.58 -5.41 -21.53
CA SER A 18 6.48 -6.53 -21.26
C SER A 18 5.72 -7.86 -21.36
N SER A 19 5.88 -8.54 -22.51
CA SER A 19 5.19 -9.79 -22.89
C SER A 19 5.78 -11.05 -22.22
N ALA A 20 6.73 -10.89 -21.30
CA ALA A 20 7.42 -12.00 -20.64
C ALA A 20 6.51 -12.88 -19.76
N ALA A 21 5.31 -12.42 -19.42
CA ALA A 21 4.30 -13.22 -18.70
C ALA A 21 3.39 -14.04 -19.63
N PHE A 22 3.43 -13.83 -20.95
CA PHE A 22 2.62 -14.55 -21.94
C PHE A 22 3.44 -15.60 -22.72
N THR A 23 4.76 -15.46 -22.77
CA THR A 23 5.69 -16.43 -23.38
C THR A 23 6.19 -17.46 -22.36
N GLY A 24 5.27 -18.22 -21.76
CA GLY A 24 5.66 -19.52 -21.21
C GLY A 24 5.99 -20.44 -22.38
N ASP A 25 7.14 -21.13 -22.31
CA ASP A 25 7.71 -22.05 -23.32
C ASP A 25 6.73 -22.55 -24.40
N ASP A 26 6.55 -21.74 -25.46
CA ASP A 26 5.53 -21.95 -26.48
C ASP A 26 6.06 -22.86 -27.62
N GLY A 27 7.11 -23.65 -27.35
CA GLY A 27 7.65 -24.66 -28.26
C GLY A 27 8.04 -24.19 -29.67
N GLY A 28 8.23 -22.87 -29.87
CA GLY A 28 8.49 -22.28 -31.19
C GLY A 28 7.24 -22.00 -32.04
N GLU A 29 6.02 -22.21 -31.54
CA GLU A 29 4.77 -22.00 -32.28
C GLU A 29 4.59 -20.52 -32.68
N HIS A 30 5.01 -19.59 -31.81
CA HIS A 30 5.00 -18.16 -32.09
C HIS A 30 5.96 -17.77 -33.24
N ALA A 31 7.13 -18.42 -33.34
CA ALA A 31 8.09 -18.16 -34.42
C ALA A 31 7.54 -18.65 -35.77
N SER A 32 6.86 -19.80 -35.79
CA SER A 32 6.17 -20.32 -36.99
C SER A 32 5.04 -19.38 -37.46
N ARG A 33 4.23 -18.86 -36.52
CA ARG A 33 3.16 -17.89 -36.82
C ARG A 33 3.68 -16.53 -37.28
N ALA A 34 4.81 -16.08 -36.72
CA ALA A 34 5.47 -14.85 -37.15
C ALA A 34 6.06 -15.00 -38.57
N SER A 35 6.65 -16.16 -38.90
CA SER A 35 7.15 -16.47 -40.24
C SER A 35 6.03 -16.50 -41.29
N THR A 36 4.89 -17.13 -40.98
CA THR A 36 3.74 -17.15 -41.90
C THR A 36 3.09 -15.78 -42.06
N ARG A 37 3.03 -14.96 -41.00
CA ARG A 37 2.59 -13.56 -41.11
C ARG A 37 3.56 -12.73 -41.96
N ALA A 38 4.87 -12.92 -41.81
CA ALA A 38 5.86 -12.20 -42.62
C ALA A 38 5.77 -12.57 -44.11
N GLN A 39 5.50 -13.84 -44.43
CA GLN A 39 5.26 -14.29 -45.81
C GLN A 39 4.01 -13.64 -46.44
N HIS A 40 2.92 -13.49 -45.67
CA HIS A 40 1.71 -12.82 -46.17
C HIS A 40 1.84 -11.29 -46.31
N VAL A 41 2.74 -10.65 -45.57
CA VAL A 41 2.97 -9.19 -45.64
C VAL A 41 3.96 -8.84 -46.75
N ALA A 42 4.96 -9.69 -47.01
CA ALA A 42 5.86 -9.55 -48.15
C ALA A 42 5.09 -9.63 -49.48
N ASP A 43 4.07 -10.49 -49.56
CA ASP A 43 3.19 -10.63 -50.74
C ASP A 43 2.26 -9.41 -50.97
N ALA A 44 2.12 -8.53 -49.97
CA ALA A 44 1.31 -7.31 -50.06
C ALA A 44 2.13 -6.04 -50.37
N THR A 45 3.47 -6.12 -50.35
CA THR A 45 4.36 -4.96 -50.55
C THR A 45 5.05 -4.92 -51.92
N ASP A 46 5.06 -6.03 -52.68
CA ASP A 46 5.42 -6.05 -54.11
C ASP A 46 4.24 -5.61 -54.99
N THR A 47 3.89 -4.33 -54.86
CA THR A 47 2.83 -3.67 -55.63
C THR A 47 3.43 -3.08 -56.91
N ASP A 48 3.68 -3.91 -57.94
CA ASP A 48 3.65 -3.44 -59.35
C ASP A 48 3.72 -4.53 -60.45
N SER A 49 3.47 -5.82 -60.15
CA SER A 49 3.40 -6.84 -61.23
C SER A 49 2.35 -7.95 -61.03
N ALA A 50 1.40 -7.76 -60.12
CA ALA A 50 0.38 -8.77 -59.77
C ALA A 50 -0.96 -8.61 -60.51
N SER A 51 -1.00 -8.10 -61.75
CA SER A 51 -2.24 -8.03 -62.55
C SER A 51 -2.77 -9.41 -63.00
N THR A 52 -2.15 -10.50 -62.55
CA THR A 52 -2.58 -11.90 -62.75
C THR A 52 -2.84 -12.65 -61.44
N ALA A 53 -2.83 -11.98 -60.29
CA ALA A 53 -3.21 -12.58 -59.00
C ALA A 53 -4.75 -12.74 -58.92
N ARG A 54 -5.25 -13.86 -59.47
CA ARG A 54 -6.62 -14.40 -59.34
C ARG A 54 -7.70 -13.32 -59.20
N SER A 55 -7.97 -12.62 -60.29
CA SER A 55 -9.13 -11.74 -60.43
C SER A 55 -10.39 -12.50 -60.01
N ARG A 56 -11.21 -11.86 -59.17
CA ARG A 56 -12.51 -12.40 -58.73
C ARG A 56 -13.30 -12.82 -59.98
N PRO A 57 -13.75 -14.08 -60.09
CA PRO A 57 -14.41 -14.53 -61.31
C PRO A 57 -15.65 -13.67 -61.59
N THR A 58 -15.71 -13.11 -62.79
CA THR A 58 -16.82 -12.27 -63.25
C THR A 58 -17.98 -13.15 -63.72
N ILE A 59 -19.20 -12.63 -63.76
CA ILE A 59 -20.39 -13.38 -64.20
C ILE A 59 -20.23 -14.00 -65.59
N ASP A 60 -19.51 -13.32 -66.49
CA ASP A 60 -19.26 -13.80 -67.85
C ASP A 60 -18.36 -15.03 -67.89
N THR A 61 -17.42 -15.15 -66.94
CA THR A 61 -16.58 -16.34 -66.77
C THR A 61 -17.46 -17.57 -66.50
N TYR A 62 -18.44 -17.46 -65.61
CA TYR A 62 -19.36 -18.56 -65.30
C TYR A 62 -20.30 -18.90 -66.47
N ARG A 63 -20.72 -17.90 -67.25
CA ARG A 63 -21.56 -18.10 -68.44
C ARG A 63 -20.82 -18.79 -69.59
N SER A 64 -19.50 -18.61 -69.66
CA SER A 64 -18.66 -19.23 -70.68
C SER A 64 -18.27 -20.69 -70.38
N MET A 65 -18.44 -21.15 -69.13
CA MET A 65 -18.08 -22.51 -68.72
C MET A 65 -19.15 -23.52 -69.13
N SER A 66 -18.73 -24.75 -69.39
CA SER A 66 -19.65 -25.85 -69.65
C SER A 66 -20.39 -26.28 -68.38
N ALA A 67 -21.57 -26.90 -68.53
CA ALA A 67 -22.38 -27.34 -67.39
C ALA A 67 -21.64 -28.33 -66.47
N ALA A 68 -20.82 -29.22 -67.04
CA ALA A 68 -20.03 -30.18 -66.28
C ALA A 68 -18.92 -29.48 -65.45
N GLU A 69 -18.24 -28.49 -66.03
CA GLU A 69 -17.23 -27.71 -65.29
C GLU A 69 -17.88 -26.90 -64.17
N LEU A 70 -19.06 -26.32 -64.41
CA LEU A 70 -19.82 -25.59 -63.39
C LEU A 70 -20.19 -26.51 -62.21
N GLU A 71 -20.64 -27.74 -62.47
CA GLU A 71 -20.98 -28.71 -61.43
C GLU A 71 -19.75 -29.09 -60.59
N THR A 72 -18.61 -29.33 -61.22
CA THR A 72 -17.36 -29.62 -60.50
C THR A 72 -16.90 -28.43 -59.65
N LEU A 73 -17.07 -27.20 -60.14
CA LEU A 73 -16.77 -25.98 -59.39
C LEU A 73 -17.67 -25.84 -58.16
N LEU A 74 -18.97 -26.09 -58.29
CA LEU A 74 -19.89 -26.04 -57.15
C LEU A 74 -19.55 -27.09 -56.10
N ARG A 75 -19.25 -28.33 -56.50
CA ARG A 75 -18.83 -29.39 -55.56
C ARG A 75 -17.53 -29.06 -54.84
N THR A 76 -16.54 -28.53 -55.56
CA THR A 76 -15.25 -28.13 -54.94
C THR A 76 -15.43 -26.92 -54.02
N ARG A 77 -16.28 -25.96 -54.37
CA ARG A 77 -16.64 -24.84 -53.47
C ARG A 77 -17.30 -25.33 -52.20
N GLU A 78 -18.24 -26.27 -52.29
CA GLU A 78 -18.92 -26.82 -51.12
C GLU A 78 -17.93 -27.54 -50.20
N GLN A 79 -17.01 -28.34 -50.76
CA GLN A 79 -15.93 -28.96 -49.99
C GLN A 79 -15.02 -27.92 -49.32
N GLN A 80 -14.64 -26.86 -50.02
CA GLN A 80 -13.84 -25.77 -49.44
C GLN A 80 -14.57 -25.05 -48.31
N VAL A 81 -15.88 -24.81 -48.46
CA VAL A 81 -16.70 -24.19 -47.40
C VAL A 81 -16.79 -25.11 -46.18
N GLN A 82 -16.95 -26.41 -46.39
CA GLN A 82 -16.95 -27.40 -45.30
C GLN A 82 -15.61 -27.44 -44.57
N GLN A 83 -14.49 -27.42 -45.29
CA GLN A 83 -13.15 -27.33 -44.69
C GLN A 83 -12.96 -26.03 -43.93
N LEU A 84 -13.38 -24.90 -44.48
CA LEU A 84 -13.29 -23.60 -43.81
C LEU A 84 -14.12 -23.57 -42.53
N ARG A 85 -15.33 -24.15 -42.54
CA ARG A 85 -16.17 -24.28 -41.35
C ARG A 85 -15.48 -25.11 -40.27
N ALA A 86 -14.90 -26.27 -40.63
CA ALA A 86 -14.18 -27.11 -39.69
C ALA A 86 -12.98 -26.39 -39.07
N VAL A 87 -12.21 -25.64 -39.87
CA VAL A 87 -11.09 -24.82 -39.37
C VAL A 87 -11.58 -23.71 -38.44
N TYR A 88 -12.68 -23.03 -38.78
CA TYR A 88 -13.25 -21.97 -37.98
C TYR A 88 -13.80 -22.48 -36.64
N GLU A 89 -14.49 -23.61 -36.65
CA GLU A 89 -15.00 -24.27 -35.44
C GLU A 89 -13.85 -24.74 -34.54
N ASN A 90 -12.81 -25.36 -35.10
CA ASN A 90 -11.64 -25.77 -34.33
C ASN A 90 -10.90 -24.55 -33.73
N PHE A 91 -10.72 -23.49 -34.52
CA PHE A 91 -10.10 -22.26 -34.03
C PHE A 91 -10.87 -21.65 -32.86
N HIS A 92 -12.19 -21.53 -32.97
CA HIS A 92 -13.01 -21.02 -31.87
C HIS A 92 -12.93 -21.91 -30.64
N TYR A 93 -12.96 -23.23 -30.82
CA TYR A 93 -12.83 -24.17 -29.72
C TYR A 93 -11.49 -24.04 -28.99
N GLU A 94 -10.38 -23.95 -29.72
CA GLU A 94 -9.05 -23.77 -29.15
C GLU A 94 -8.90 -22.42 -28.45
N VAL A 95 -9.39 -21.33 -29.06
CA VAL A 95 -9.34 -19.99 -28.47
C VAL A 95 -10.17 -19.93 -27.20
N ASP A 96 -11.39 -20.48 -27.20
CA ASP A 96 -12.26 -20.51 -26.03
C ASP A 96 -11.65 -21.34 -24.90
N LYS A 97 -11.01 -22.48 -25.21
CA LYS A 97 -10.28 -23.29 -24.22
C LYS A 97 -9.09 -22.53 -23.62
N ARG A 98 -8.25 -21.89 -24.45
CA ARG A 98 -7.11 -21.08 -23.99
C ARG A 98 -7.58 -19.84 -23.20
N PHE A 99 -8.70 -19.24 -23.59
CA PHE A 99 -9.29 -18.12 -22.88
C PHE A 99 -9.79 -18.53 -21.50
N ARG A 100 -10.53 -19.65 -21.38
CA ARG A 100 -11.00 -20.13 -20.08
C ARG A 100 -9.84 -20.45 -19.14
N THR A 101 -8.82 -21.15 -19.61
CA THR A 101 -7.63 -21.46 -18.80
C THR A 101 -6.92 -20.20 -18.31
N MET A 102 -6.73 -19.22 -19.20
CA MET A 102 -6.18 -17.91 -18.84
C MET A 102 -7.02 -17.21 -17.76
N VAL A 103 -8.35 -17.20 -17.91
CA VAL A 103 -9.26 -16.59 -16.92
C VAL A 103 -9.15 -17.27 -15.56
N PHE A 104 -9.08 -18.61 -15.52
CA PHE A 104 -8.90 -19.34 -14.28
C PHE A 104 -7.56 -19.03 -13.61
N ASP A 105 -6.46 -19.00 -14.38
CA ASP A 105 -5.13 -18.63 -13.88
C ASP A 105 -5.10 -17.21 -13.31
N TYR A 106 -5.76 -16.27 -13.98
CA TYR A 106 -5.89 -14.90 -13.47
C TYR A 106 -6.68 -14.84 -12.17
N HIS A 107 -7.76 -15.61 -12.08
CA HIS A 107 -8.57 -15.65 -10.86
C HIS A 107 -7.78 -16.25 -9.69
N GLU A 108 -7.05 -17.34 -9.93
CA GLU A 108 -6.19 -17.96 -8.93
C GLU A 108 -5.07 -17.02 -8.48
N LYS A 109 -4.38 -16.35 -9.42
CA LYS A 109 -3.35 -15.35 -9.09
C LYS A 109 -3.92 -14.19 -8.28
N ALA A 110 -5.12 -13.72 -8.60
CA ALA A 110 -5.79 -12.67 -7.85
C ALA A 110 -6.15 -13.13 -6.42
N MET A 111 -6.62 -14.37 -6.25
CA MET A 111 -6.86 -14.94 -4.92
C MET A 111 -5.56 -15.10 -4.12
N ASN A 112 -4.50 -15.58 -4.74
CA ASN A 112 -3.21 -15.73 -4.08
C ASN A 112 -2.62 -14.38 -3.64
N LEU A 113 -2.72 -13.36 -4.50
CA LEU A 113 -2.29 -12.00 -4.16
C LEU A 113 -3.08 -11.44 -2.97
N SER A 114 -4.41 -11.64 -2.94
CA SER A 114 -5.25 -11.15 -1.84
C SER A 114 -4.94 -11.86 -0.52
N GLN A 115 -4.66 -13.17 -0.56
CA GLN A 115 -4.22 -13.92 0.61
C GLN A 115 -2.85 -13.47 1.12
N VAL A 116 -1.87 -13.26 0.22
CA VAL A 116 -0.55 -12.76 0.59
C VAL A 116 -0.65 -11.36 1.20
N HIS A 117 -1.46 -10.48 0.60
CA HIS A 117 -1.70 -9.15 1.14
C HIS A 117 -2.34 -9.20 2.53
N GLY A 118 -3.36 -10.06 2.74
CA GLY A 118 -3.98 -10.27 4.04
C GLY A 118 -2.99 -10.80 5.10
N LYS A 119 -2.17 -11.80 4.75
CA LYS A 119 -1.12 -12.33 5.63
C LYS A 119 -0.07 -11.27 5.97
N MET A 120 0.35 -10.47 4.98
CA MET A 120 1.33 -9.40 5.16
C MET A 120 0.78 -8.29 6.07
N GLN A 121 -0.50 -7.90 5.91
CA GLN A 121 -1.16 -6.96 6.79
C GLN A 121 -1.19 -7.46 8.24
N LEU A 122 -1.57 -8.72 8.46
CA LEU A 122 -1.53 -9.33 9.80
C LEU A 122 -0.11 -9.36 10.38
N GLY A 123 0.89 -9.71 9.59
CA GLY A 123 2.31 -9.69 9.99
C GLY A 123 2.77 -8.29 10.38
N SER A 124 2.40 -7.26 9.60
CA SER A 124 2.73 -5.86 9.90
C SER A 124 2.08 -5.37 11.21
N LEU A 125 0.85 -5.80 11.49
CA LEU A 125 0.16 -5.50 12.74
C LEU A 125 0.81 -6.21 13.93
N GLN A 126 1.30 -7.44 13.77
CA GLN A 126 2.05 -8.12 14.82
C GLN A 126 3.39 -7.44 15.11
N ILE A 127 4.16 -7.10 14.07
CA ILE A 127 5.45 -6.40 14.21
C ILE A 127 5.26 -5.05 14.89
N SER A 128 4.25 -4.28 14.50
CA SER A 128 3.96 -2.98 15.12
C SER A 128 3.53 -3.13 16.58
N ARG A 129 2.74 -4.15 16.94
CA ARG A 129 2.41 -4.45 18.34
C ARG A 129 3.66 -4.79 19.16
N GLU A 130 4.53 -5.66 18.66
CA GLU A 130 5.78 -6.01 19.33
C GLU A 130 6.72 -4.81 19.47
N ALA A 131 6.80 -3.96 18.44
CA ALA A 131 7.57 -2.72 18.49
C ALA A 131 7.03 -1.75 19.54
N LEU A 132 5.71 -1.59 19.64
CA LEU A 132 5.07 -0.76 20.66
C LEU A 132 5.31 -1.31 22.07
N VAL A 133 5.28 -2.64 22.25
CA VAL A 133 5.61 -3.28 23.53
C VAL A 133 7.06 -2.99 23.91
N LYS A 134 8.01 -3.18 22.99
CA LYS A 134 9.43 -2.86 23.22
C LYS A 134 9.66 -1.39 23.55
N LEU A 135 8.97 -0.47 22.87
CA LEU A 135 9.05 0.96 23.17
C LEU A 135 8.49 1.29 24.55
N ARG A 136 7.39 0.65 24.98
CA ARG A 136 6.85 0.80 26.33
C ARG A 136 7.85 0.31 27.38
N GLU A 137 8.45 -0.86 27.18
CA GLU A 137 9.46 -1.41 28.10
C GLU A 137 10.67 -0.46 28.23
N GLN A 138 11.16 0.07 27.10
CA GLN A 138 12.23 1.06 27.09
C GLN A 138 11.85 2.35 27.83
N GLN A 139 10.63 2.83 27.65
CA GLN A 139 10.12 4.01 28.35
C GLN A 139 10.01 3.76 29.86
N GLU A 140 9.56 2.57 30.28
CA GLU A 140 9.48 2.19 31.68
C GLU A 140 10.87 2.13 32.32
N MET A 141 11.84 1.49 31.66
CA MET A 141 13.24 1.47 32.10
C MET A 141 13.81 2.89 32.22
N TYR A 142 13.65 3.72 31.18
CA TYR A 142 14.13 5.10 31.20
C TYR A 142 13.49 5.92 32.33
N SER A 143 12.18 5.75 32.56
CA SER A 143 11.47 6.45 33.63
C SER A 143 11.95 6.02 35.02
N ARG A 144 12.28 4.73 35.20
CA ARG A 144 12.84 4.20 36.44
C ARG A 144 14.24 4.73 36.68
N ASP A 145 15.09 4.69 35.67
CA ASP A 145 16.47 5.18 35.76
C ASP A 145 16.50 6.68 36.01
N HIS A 146 15.61 7.44 35.36
CA HIS A 146 15.45 8.87 35.62
C HIS A 146 15.01 9.15 37.07
N ARG A 147 14.05 8.39 37.61
CA ARG A 147 13.64 8.52 39.03
C ARG A 147 14.79 8.24 39.97
N LEU A 148 15.57 7.18 39.71
CA LEU A 148 16.75 6.84 40.52
C LEU A 148 17.84 7.92 40.44
N LEU A 149 18.09 8.46 39.24
CA LEU A 149 19.07 9.53 39.07
C LEU A 149 18.64 10.80 39.81
N VAL A 150 17.36 11.17 39.73
CA VAL A 150 16.81 12.31 40.46
C VAL A 150 16.90 12.10 41.97
N THR A 151 16.56 10.92 42.50
CA THR A 151 16.68 10.66 43.95
C THR A 151 18.13 10.68 44.42
N VAL A 152 19.07 10.14 43.63
CA VAL A 152 20.50 10.21 43.96
C VAL A 152 20.97 11.66 43.95
N CYS A 153 20.60 12.44 42.93
CA CYS A 153 20.95 13.86 42.83
C CYS A 153 20.38 14.69 44.00
N THR A 154 19.14 14.43 44.43
CA THR A 154 18.55 15.13 45.59
C THR A 154 19.23 14.75 46.91
N VAL A 155 19.61 13.48 47.10
CA VAL A 155 20.38 13.06 48.27
C VAL A 155 21.75 13.74 48.31
N PHE A 156 22.46 13.81 47.19
CA PHE A 156 23.75 14.49 47.11
C PHE A 156 23.64 15.99 47.37
N THR A 157 22.65 16.66 46.78
CA THR A 157 22.43 18.10 47.03
C THR A 157 22.06 18.37 48.50
N PHE A 158 21.26 17.50 49.12
CA PHE A 158 20.95 17.61 50.55
C PHE A 158 22.17 17.34 51.45
N ALA A 159 22.96 16.30 51.16
CA ALA A 159 24.19 16.02 51.90
C ALA A 159 25.20 17.16 51.76
N PHE A 160 25.35 17.71 50.56
CA PHE A 160 26.16 18.90 50.32
C PHE A 160 25.64 20.11 51.12
N TRP A 161 24.33 20.34 51.14
CA TRP A 161 23.74 21.42 51.93
C TRP A 161 23.99 21.25 53.43
N VAL A 162 23.83 20.03 53.98
CA VAL A 162 24.15 19.73 55.38
C VAL A 162 25.63 19.92 55.66
N TRP A 163 26.51 19.49 54.75
CA TRP A 163 27.95 19.69 54.87
C TRP A 163 28.32 21.17 54.86
N VAL A 164 27.79 21.96 53.92
CA VAL A 164 27.95 23.41 53.86
C VAL A 164 27.45 24.04 55.15
N ARG A 165 26.20 23.76 55.56
CA ARG A 165 25.65 24.30 56.81
C ARG A 165 26.53 23.94 58.00
N ARG A 166 26.97 22.68 58.13
CA ARG A 166 27.81 22.24 59.26
C ARG A 166 29.21 22.86 59.24
N HIS A 167 29.81 23.03 58.08
CA HIS A 167 31.19 23.52 57.94
C HIS A 167 31.27 25.05 57.95
N TYR A 168 30.24 25.74 57.44
CA TYR A 168 30.18 27.21 57.45
C TYR A 168 29.57 27.76 58.75
N VAL A 169 28.59 27.10 59.39
CA VAL A 169 28.10 27.51 60.73
C VAL A 169 29.18 27.27 61.81
N ARG A 170 30.01 26.22 61.69
CA ARG A 170 31.19 26.08 62.56
C ARG A 170 32.31 27.09 62.28
N ARG A 171 32.29 27.76 61.13
CA ARG A 171 33.23 28.84 60.80
C ARG A 171 32.77 30.20 61.28
N GLU A 172 31.47 30.37 61.58
CA GLU A 172 30.97 31.55 62.29
C GLU A 172 31.55 31.62 63.72
N ASP A 173 31.94 30.50 64.32
CA ASP A 173 32.70 30.47 65.59
C ASP A 173 34.19 30.81 65.45
N LEU A 174 34.75 30.86 64.23
CA LEU A 174 36.18 31.09 63.95
C LEU A 174 36.48 32.45 63.34
N PHE A 175 35.47 33.17 62.84
CA PHE A 175 35.54 34.59 62.51
C PHE A 175 34.77 35.36 63.57
N GLY A 176 35.45 35.63 64.68
CA GLY A 176 34.87 36.37 65.80
C GLY A 176 34.27 37.71 65.36
N ASP A 177 33.05 37.99 65.82
CA ASP A 177 32.82 39.05 66.80
C ASP A 177 31.44 38.86 67.46
N GLU A 178 31.42 38.60 68.77
CA GLU A 178 30.22 38.64 69.62
C GLU A 178 29.80 40.10 69.92
N SER A 179 29.71 40.95 68.89
CA SER A 179 29.38 42.38 69.06
C SER A 179 28.23 42.87 68.17
N GLN A 180 27.52 42.00 67.46
CA GLN A 180 26.23 42.33 66.81
C GLN A 180 25.04 41.58 67.42
N MET A 181 24.96 41.56 68.76
CA MET A 181 23.67 41.52 69.43
C MET A 181 22.93 42.84 69.16
N ARG A 182 22.03 42.84 68.18
CA ARG A 182 20.65 43.37 68.26
C ARG A 182 20.10 43.58 66.84
N ILE A 183 19.40 42.56 66.34
CA ILE A 183 18.33 42.77 65.38
C ILE A 183 17.03 42.45 66.14
N PRO A 184 16.10 43.41 66.28
CA PRO A 184 14.89 43.20 67.08
C PRO A 184 14.04 42.10 66.46
N GLY A 185 13.59 41.16 67.31
CA GLY A 185 12.68 40.06 66.98
C GLY A 185 11.26 40.54 66.66
N ASN A 186 11.12 41.34 65.62
CA ASN A 186 9.83 41.74 65.05
C ASN A 186 10.01 42.11 63.57
N GLN A 187 10.19 41.10 62.72
CA GLN A 187 9.87 41.24 61.30
C GLN A 187 8.74 40.28 60.96
N ARG A 188 7.54 40.89 60.93
CA ARG A 188 6.33 40.36 60.33
C ARG A 188 6.63 40.16 58.84
N SER A 189 6.83 38.92 58.39
CA SER A 189 6.95 38.62 56.95
C SER A 189 5.58 38.78 56.30
N VAL A 190 5.25 40.03 55.94
CA VAL A 190 4.17 40.38 55.03
C VAL A 190 4.72 40.26 53.62
N THR A 191 4.71 39.04 53.10
CA THR A 191 4.44 38.76 51.69
C THR A 191 3.69 37.44 51.68
N GLY A 192 2.38 37.56 51.50
CA GLY A 192 1.45 36.45 51.52
C GLY A 192 1.87 35.37 50.53
N VAL A 193 2.10 34.19 51.09
CA VAL A 193 1.82 32.90 50.48
C VAL A 193 0.41 32.95 49.89
N GLY A 194 0.32 33.29 48.62
CA GLY A 194 -0.96 33.53 47.96
C GLY A 194 -0.77 34.10 46.57
N SER A 195 -0.31 33.28 45.63
CA SER A 195 -0.69 33.33 44.20
C SER A 195 0.36 32.64 43.31
N TYR A 196 0.63 31.36 43.53
CA TYR A 196 0.75 30.38 42.44
C TYR A 196 0.27 29.05 43.01
N ASN A 197 -1.05 28.90 42.96
CA ASN A 197 -1.75 27.67 43.28
C ASN A 197 -1.50 26.67 42.14
N GLU A 198 -0.34 26.02 42.13
CA GLU A 198 -0.17 24.79 41.35
C GLU A 198 -0.88 23.65 42.08
N ASN A 199 -2.16 23.51 41.74
CA ASN A 199 -3.02 22.43 42.17
C ASN A 199 -2.43 21.06 41.80
N VAL A 200 -1.61 20.47 42.66
CA VAL A 200 -1.11 19.09 42.52
C VAL A 200 -2.26 18.05 42.55
N PHE A 201 -3.45 18.42 43.04
CA PHE A 201 -4.63 17.55 43.10
C PHE A 201 -5.81 17.98 42.20
N GLY A 202 -5.62 18.97 41.31
CA GLY A 202 -6.73 19.53 40.50
C GLY A 202 -6.91 18.95 39.10
N SER A 203 -5.90 18.30 38.53
CA SER A 203 -5.92 17.91 37.10
C SER A 203 -6.57 16.57 36.80
N ALA A 204 -7.13 15.85 37.79
CA ALA A 204 -7.81 14.58 37.56
C ALA A 204 -9.24 14.74 37.00
N LYS A 205 -9.87 15.92 37.11
CA LYS A 205 -11.28 16.12 36.72
C LYS A 205 -11.49 16.60 35.28
N ARG A 206 -10.45 17.00 34.54
CA ARG A 206 -10.59 17.42 33.12
C ARG A 206 -10.39 16.28 32.12
N SER A 207 -9.84 15.14 32.55
CA SER A 207 -9.64 13.94 31.72
C SER A 207 -10.71 12.86 31.99
N ALA A 208 -11.94 13.24 32.29
CA ALA A 208 -13.06 12.30 32.45
C ALA A 208 -14.02 12.29 31.24
N ARG A 209 -13.78 13.14 30.22
CA ARG A 209 -14.66 13.21 29.03
C ARG A 209 -14.23 12.33 27.86
N ASN A 210 -13.02 11.78 27.86
CA ASN A 210 -12.49 11.01 26.72
C ASN A 210 -11.94 9.62 27.09
N LEU A 211 -12.16 9.14 28.32
CA LEU A 211 -11.78 7.78 28.69
C LEU A 211 -13.02 6.91 28.67
N GLU A 212 -13.42 6.49 27.47
CA GLU A 212 -14.37 5.38 27.36
C GLU A 212 -13.82 4.21 28.16
N THR A 213 -14.61 3.75 29.13
CA THR A 213 -14.24 2.55 29.88
C THR A 213 -14.19 1.36 28.91
N SER A 214 -13.32 0.38 29.17
CA SER A 214 -13.20 -0.81 28.30
C SER A 214 -14.53 -1.52 28.08
N TRP A 215 -15.44 -1.42 29.05
CA TRP A 215 -16.80 -1.93 28.97
C TRP A 215 -17.70 -1.13 28.02
N GLU A 216 -17.68 0.21 28.06
CA GLU A 216 -18.44 1.05 27.13
C GLU A 216 -18.00 0.85 25.67
N ARG A 217 -16.70 0.59 25.46
CA ARG A 217 -16.16 0.22 24.15
C ARG A 217 -16.68 -1.14 23.68
N GLU A 218 -16.67 -2.14 24.54
CA GLU A 218 -17.15 -3.50 24.21
C GLU A 218 -18.65 -3.52 23.90
N VAL A 219 -19.47 -2.78 24.66
CA VAL A 219 -20.92 -2.68 24.42
C VAL A 219 -21.21 -2.02 23.06
N ARG A 220 -20.46 -0.98 22.69
CA ARG A 220 -20.60 -0.34 21.37
C ARG A 220 -20.21 -1.28 20.23
N GLU A 221 -19.09 -1.98 20.36
CA GLU A 221 -18.64 -2.94 19.34
C GLU A 221 -19.63 -4.09 19.15
N ARG A 222 -20.29 -4.57 20.22
CA ARG A 222 -21.36 -5.58 20.11
C ARG A 222 -22.58 -5.04 19.35
N ARG A 223 -22.96 -3.79 19.62
CA ARG A 223 -24.10 -3.14 18.96
C ARG A 223 -23.83 -2.90 17.48
N GLU A 224 -22.63 -2.45 17.12
CA GLU A 224 -22.21 -2.25 15.74
C GLU A 224 -22.10 -3.57 14.95
N ARG A 225 -21.77 -4.69 15.60
CA ARG A 225 -21.79 -6.02 14.96
C ARG A 225 -23.22 -6.49 14.68
N GLN A 226 -24.12 -6.35 15.65
CA GLN A 226 -25.54 -6.70 15.47
C GLN A 226 -26.18 -5.87 14.35
N GLU A 227 -25.93 -4.56 14.28
CA GLU A 227 -26.45 -3.73 13.20
C GLU A 227 -25.87 -4.07 11.82
N ARG A 228 -24.67 -4.65 11.73
CA ARG A 228 -24.09 -5.13 10.47
C ARG A 228 -24.67 -6.47 10.05
N GLU A 229 -24.96 -7.34 11.01
CA GLU A 229 -25.61 -8.64 10.79
C GLU A 229 -27.08 -8.46 10.39
N GLU A 230 -27.78 -7.46 10.91
CA GLU A 230 -29.17 -7.14 10.52
C GLU A 230 -29.29 -6.43 9.15
N LYS A 231 -28.21 -5.83 8.65
CA LYS A 231 -28.18 -5.13 7.35
C LYS A 231 -27.65 -5.99 6.19
N GLN A 232 -27.23 -7.22 6.47
CA GLN A 232 -26.88 -8.24 5.46
C GLN A 232 -28.05 -9.20 5.26
#